data_AF-A0A822D7M3-F1
#
_entry.id   AF-A0A822D7M3-F1
#
_cell.length_a   1.000
_cell.length_b   1.000
_cell.length_c   1.000
_cell.angle_alpha   90.00
_cell.angle_beta   90.00
_cell.angle_gamma   90.00
#
_symmetry.space_group_name_H-M   'P 1'
#
loop_
_entity.id
_entity.type
_entity.pdbx_description
1 polymer ?
#
loop_
_entity_poly.entity_id
_entity_poly.type
_entity_poly.pdbx_seq_one_letter_code
_entity_poly.pdbx_strand_id
1 'polypeptide(L)'
;MTGIGHEGDLEFGTNQQVFSILGPNTASYYGDIVIVFKRDIMLHPDSNFTMQAATMYKEKTYNCRPWIKNPGSFSGYIKRFHSTKLHCSIPGYDYITALELKAIIGLKHQTMDVDLSNIIDRYKCVDAHQVIEAHLPQLIPLSYIDHIIMPKNVFESLSPEAQKNARELFPHNLTITKHIVNLSIDVRTLSNPDTSRKDYANYVFDQVLSLIKRQQEQQSIMSNSRLLSSYGMTITIPAKNFVTYN
;
A
#
# COMPACT_ATOMS: atom_id res chain seq x y z
N MET A 1 13.57 -5.78 -4.95
CA MET A 1 13.89 -4.46 -5.51
C MET A 1 13.73 -3.46 -4.37
N THR A 2 14.82 -2.89 -3.88
CA THR A 2 14.87 -1.95 -2.74
C THR A 2 14.81 -0.52 -3.25
N GLY A 3 13.73 0.20 -2.95
CA GLY A 3 13.47 1.59 -3.37
C GLY A 3 13.41 1.83 -4.89
N ILE A 4 12.72 2.89 -5.32
CA ILE A 4 12.76 3.35 -6.73
C ILE A 4 13.95 4.29 -7.01
N GLY A 5 14.84 4.49 -6.02
CA GLY A 5 15.99 5.39 -6.13
C GLY A 5 15.61 6.87 -6.15
N HIS A 6 14.42 7.22 -5.68
CA HIS A 6 13.98 8.61 -5.56
C HIS A 6 14.79 9.32 -4.46
N GLU A 7 15.15 10.60 -4.68
CA GLU A 7 16.00 11.36 -3.75
C GLU A 7 15.44 11.39 -2.33
N GLY A 8 14.11 11.59 -2.22
CA GLY A 8 13.41 11.53 -0.93
C GLY A 8 13.58 10.19 -0.21
N ASP A 9 13.63 9.08 -0.96
CA ASP A 9 13.77 7.75 -0.35
C ASP A 9 15.18 7.54 0.22
N LEU A 10 16.20 8.10 -0.45
CA LEU A 10 17.57 8.07 0.03
C LEU A 10 17.74 8.92 1.31
N GLU A 11 17.17 10.11 1.30
CA GLU A 11 17.24 11.05 2.42
C GLU A 11 16.55 10.54 3.68
N PHE A 12 15.39 9.88 3.53
CA PHE A 12 14.65 9.27 4.64
C PHE A 12 15.03 7.81 4.92
N GLY A 13 15.98 7.25 4.14
CA GLY A 13 16.43 5.87 4.27
C GLY A 13 15.36 4.81 3.97
N THR A 14 14.27 5.17 3.29
CA THR A 14 13.19 4.23 2.90
C THR A 14 13.60 3.35 1.73
N ASN A 15 14.67 3.72 1.02
CA ASN A 15 15.26 2.92 -0.06
C ASN A 15 15.83 1.58 0.41
N GLN A 16 16.01 1.37 1.72
CA GLN A 16 16.53 0.13 2.31
C GLN A 16 15.45 -0.93 2.54
N GLN A 17 14.18 -0.61 2.27
CA GLN A 17 13.05 -1.49 2.53
C GLN A 17 12.16 -1.57 1.29
N VAL A 18 11.24 -2.53 1.30
CA VAL A 18 10.23 -2.64 0.25
C VAL A 18 9.07 -1.71 0.60
N PHE A 19 8.86 -0.68 -0.21
CA PHE A 19 7.74 0.24 -0.05
C PHE A 19 6.41 -0.45 -0.34
N SER A 20 5.39 -0.13 0.46
CA SER A 20 4.04 -0.64 0.34
C SER A 20 3.04 0.36 0.93
N ILE A 21 1.77 0.21 0.55
CA ILE A 21 0.67 0.97 1.13
C ILE A 21 -0.18 0.01 1.98
N LEU A 22 -0.50 0.43 3.20
CA LEU A 22 -1.39 -0.33 4.08
C LEU A 22 -2.85 0.00 3.73
N GLY A 23 -3.53 -0.95 3.07
CA GLY A 23 -4.91 -0.81 2.60
C GLY A 23 -5.04 -0.55 1.09
N PRO A 24 -6.28 -0.35 0.60
CA PRO A 24 -6.54 -0.05 -0.80
C PRO A 24 -6.10 1.39 -1.14
N ASN A 25 -5.70 1.64 -2.38
CA ASN A 25 -5.36 3.00 -2.83
C ASN A 25 -5.66 3.17 -4.32
N THR A 26 -5.75 4.41 -4.77
CA THR A 26 -6.09 4.78 -6.16
C THR A 26 -4.88 5.29 -6.94
N ALA A 27 -3.66 5.09 -6.42
CA ALA A 27 -2.44 5.57 -7.07
C ALA A 27 -2.07 4.71 -8.28
N SER A 28 -2.62 5.14 -9.41
CA SER A 28 -2.42 4.56 -10.74
C SER A 28 -1.00 4.77 -11.30
N TYR A 29 -0.14 5.49 -10.59
CA TYR A 29 1.24 5.79 -10.98
C TYR A 29 2.29 4.84 -10.37
N TYR A 30 1.95 4.00 -9.39
CA TYR A 30 2.94 3.07 -8.80
C TYR A 30 3.16 1.80 -9.64
N GLY A 31 2.25 1.44 -10.53
CA GLY A 31 2.40 0.30 -11.43
C GLY A 31 1.10 -0.46 -11.68
N ASP A 32 1.24 -1.54 -12.44
CA ASP A 32 0.10 -2.30 -12.97
C ASP A 32 -0.05 -3.67 -12.30
N ILE A 33 1.00 -4.22 -11.69
CA ILE A 33 0.94 -5.48 -10.93
C ILE A 33 0.75 -5.15 -9.46
N VAL A 34 -0.31 -5.66 -8.86
CA VAL A 34 -0.69 -5.39 -7.47
C VAL A 34 -0.55 -6.69 -6.69
N ILE A 35 0.31 -6.68 -5.68
CA ILE A 35 0.55 -7.81 -4.78
C ILE A 35 -0.02 -7.45 -3.41
N VAL A 36 -1.05 -8.16 -2.99
CA VAL A 36 -1.61 -8.10 -1.65
C VAL A 36 -0.86 -9.12 -0.80
N PHE A 37 -0.32 -8.73 0.35
CA PHE A 37 0.37 -9.60 1.31
C PHE A 37 -0.53 -9.97 2.46
N LYS A 38 -0.25 -11.12 3.07
CA LYS A 38 -0.78 -11.53 4.35
C LYS A 38 -0.43 -10.56 5.44
N ARG A 39 -1.38 -10.23 6.33
CA ARG A 39 -1.13 -9.28 7.43
C ARG A 39 -0.08 -9.79 8.40
N ASP A 40 0.19 -11.08 8.44
CA ASP A 40 1.32 -11.68 9.16
C ASP A 40 2.66 -11.02 8.80
N ILE A 41 2.82 -10.46 7.58
CA ILE A 41 4.05 -9.74 7.22
C ILE A 41 4.29 -8.52 8.13
N MET A 42 3.23 -7.93 8.69
CA MET A 42 3.34 -6.79 9.61
C MET A 42 3.92 -7.18 10.98
N LEU A 43 4.00 -8.48 11.28
CA LEU A 43 4.63 -9.01 12.50
C LEU A 43 6.14 -9.22 12.34
N HIS A 44 6.65 -9.17 11.11
CA HIS A 44 8.08 -9.32 10.84
C HIS A 44 8.87 -8.16 11.46
N PRO A 45 9.99 -8.40 12.17
CA PRO A 45 10.74 -7.36 12.91
C PRO A 45 11.20 -6.17 12.07
N ASP A 46 11.48 -6.40 10.77
CA ASP A 46 11.85 -5.34 9.84
C ASP A 46 10.66 -4.60 9.21
N SER A 47 9.42 -5.03 9.46
CA SER A 47 8.23 -4.34 8.94
C SER A 47 7.87 -3.14 9.80
N ASN A 48 7.58 -1.99 9.21
CA ASN A 48 7.08 -0.82 9.95
C ASN A 48 6.14 -0.01 9.10
N PHE A 49 5.42 0.93 9.69
CA PHE A 49 4.55 1.83 8.94
C PHE A 49 4.45 3.21 9.60
N THR A 50 4.07 4.20 8.81
CA THR A 50 3.84 5.59 9.21
C THR A 50 2.49 6.06 8.67
N MET A 51 1.82 6.97 9.38
CA MET A 51 0.48 7.45 8.99
C MET A 51 0.42 8.11 7.61
N GLN A 52 1.56 8.56 7.09
CA GLN A 52 1.74 9.19 5.79
C GLN A 52 3.14 8.84 5.25
N ALA A 53 3.34 9.04 3.95
CA ALA A 53 4.61 8.79 3.29
C ALA A 53 5.75 9.65 3.83
N ALA A 54 6.99 9.14 3.77
CA ALA A 54 8.18 9.86 4.23
C ALA A 54 8.31 11.26 3.61
N THR A 55 8.06 11.37 2.31
CA THR A 55 8.08 12.64 1.54
C THR A 55 7.12 13.69 2.10
N MET A 56 6.00 13.28 2.71
CA MET A 56 5.02 14.19 3.30
C MET A 56 5.53 14.92 4.54
N TYR A 57 6.55 14.39 5.23
CA TYR A 57 7.09 15.02 6.45
C TYR A 57 7.82 16.33 6.18
N LYS A 58 8.19 16.61 4.92
CA LYS A 58 8.70 17.91 4.48
C LYS A 58 7.61 18.90 4.09
N GLU A 59 6.43 18.38 3.75
CA GLU A 59 5.37 19.15 3.12
C GLU A 59 4.12 19.22 4.02
N LYS A 60 3.14 18.35 3.75
CA LYS A 60 1.76 18.53 4.20
C LYS A 60 1.44 17.82 5.51
N THR A 61 2.38 17.02 6.06
CA THR A 61 2.13 16.25 7.30
C THR A 61 1.59 17.12 8.42
N TYR A 62 2.19 18.28 8.67
CA TYR A 62 1.81 19.16 9.77
C TYR A 62 0.50 19.92 9.52
N ASN A 63 0.06 20.02 8.26
CA ASN A 63 -1.26 20.55 7.92
C ASN A 63 -2.35 19.48 8.09
N CYS A 64 -2.03 18.22 7.75
CA CYS A 64 -2.94 17.08 7.90
C CYS A 64 -3.04 16.58 9.35
N ARG A 65 -1.98 16.79 10.15
CA ARG A 65 -1.82 16.30 11.53
C ARG A 65 -1.36 17.46 12.43
N PRO A 66 -2.22 18.47 12.67
CA PRO A 66 -1.85 19.70 13.40
C PRO A 66 -1.47 19.46 14.87
N TRP A 67 -1.79 18.30 15.44
CA TRP A 67 -1.32 17.88 16.77
C TRP A 67 0.17 17.54 16.81
N ILE A 68 0.85 17.47 15.65
CA ILE A 68 2.29 17.26 15.57
C ILE A 68 2.97 18.57 15.25
N LYS A 69 3.89 19.00 16.12
CA LYS A 69 4.67 20.22 15.92
C LYS A 69 5.61 20.07 14.72
N ASN A 70 5.51 21.00 13.78
CA ASN A 70 6.45 21.15 12.67
C ASN A 70 7.85 21.47 13.22
N PRO A 71 8.87 20.63 12.96
CA PRO A 71 10.23 20.86 13.45
C PRO A 71 10.99 21.94 12.67
N GLY A 72 10.50 22.37 11.50
CA GLY A 72 11.03 23.52 10.74
C GLY A 72 12.38 23.31 10.06
N SER A 73 12.98 22.13 10.16
CA SER A 73 14.27 21.80 9.55
C SER A 73 14.27 20.41 8.94
N PHE A 74 15.08 20.22 7.91
CA PHE A 74 15.20 18.95 7.21
C PHE A 74 15.62 17.78 8.12
N SER A 75 16.65 17.98 8.95
CA SER A 75 17.06 16.99 9.95
C SER A 75 15.96 16.71 10.97
N GLY A 76 15.16 17.73 11.31
CA GLY A 76 13.98 17.61 12.13
C GLY A 76 12.89 16.76 11.48
N TYR A 77 12.65 16.89 10.17
CA TYR A 77 11.70 16.09 9.41
C TYR A 77 12.09 14.61 9.39
N ILE A 78 13.37 14.31 9.13
CA ILE A 78 13.90 12.94 9.17
C ILE A 78 13.73 12.35 10.56
N LYS A 79 14.18 13.06 11.61
CA LYS A 79 14.01 12.61 13.00
C LYS A 79 12.54 12.36 13.33
N ARG A 80 11.63 13.22 12.87
CA ARG A 80 10.19 13.06 13.09
C ARG A 80 9.63 11.84 12.37
N PHE A 81 9.98 11.62 11.11
CA PHE A 81 9.59 10.43 10.36
C PHE A 81 10.00 9.15 11.09
N HIS A 82 11.28 9.02 11.46
CA HIS A 82 11.75 7.81 12.15
C HIS A 82 11.14 7.62 13.55
N SER A 83 10.92 8.70 14.30
CA SER A 83 10.34 8.62 15.65
C SER A 83 8.83 8.35 15.69
N THR A 84 8.15 8.38 14.54
CA THR A 84 6.70 8.13 14.43
C THR A 84 6.37 6.81 13.72
N LYS A 85 7.39 6.02 13.38
CA LYS A 85 7.21 4.66 12.86
C LYS A 85 6.53 3.79 13.90
N LEU A 86 5.52 3.05 13.45
CA LEU A 86 4.81 2.05 14.23
C LEU A 86 5.20 0.64 13.75
N HIS A 87 5.12 -0.31 14.67
CA HIS A 87 5.31 -1.74 14.44
C HIS A 87 4.25 -2.50 15.24
N CYS A 88 3.79 -3.65 14.75
CA CYS A 88 2.77 -4.47 15.45
C CYS A 88 3.22 -5.04 16.81
N SER A 89 4.48 -4.85 17.18
CA SER A 89 5.05 -5.27 18.46
C SER A 89 4.91 -4.19 19.52
N ILE A 90 4.58 -2.95 19.13
CA ILE A 90 4.32 -1.84 20.05
C ILE A 90 2.94 -2.07 20.67
N PRO A 91 2.82 -2.16 22.00
CA PRO A 91 1.52 -2.28 22.65
C PRO A 91 0.60 -1.11 22.26
N GLY A 92 -0.62 -1.45 21.81
CA GLY A 92 -1.61 -0.45 21.38
C GLY A 92 -1.34 0.23 20.04
N TYR A 93 -0.44 -0.32 19.21
CA TYR A 93 -0.15 0.22 17.87
C TYR A 93 -1.42 0.39 17.01
N ASP A 94 -2.33 -0.57 17.09
CA ASP A 94 -3.60 -0.63 16.38
C ASP A 94 -4.56 0.45 16.88
N TYR A 95 -4.67 0.62 18.20
CA TYR A 95 -5.46 1.67 18.82
C TYR A 95 -4.96 3.07 18.43
N ILE A 96 -3.64 3.32 18.51
CA ILE A 96 -3.05 4.61 18.11
C ILE A 96 -3.26 4.86 16.62
N THR A 97 -3.08 3.85 15.78
CA THR A 97 -3.32 3.95 14.32
C THR A 97 -4.78 4.31 14.04
N ALA A 98 -5.73 3.66 14.72
CA ALA A 98 -7.15 3.95 14.59
C ALA A 98 -7.48 5.37 15.05
N LEU A 99 -6.95 5.82 16.19
CA LEU A 99 -7.13 7.19 16.68
C LEU A 99 -6.58 8.24 15.71
N GLU A 100 -5.38 8.02 15.15
CA GLU A 100 -4.79 8.92 14.16
C GLU A 100 -5.64 8.99 12.89
N LEU A 101 -6.12 7.85 12.37
CA LEU A 101 -7.05 7.84 11.23
C LEU A 101 -8.32 8.64 11.54
N LYS A 102 -8.93 8.39 12.71
CA LYS A 102 -10.13 9.12 13.16
C LYS A 102 -9.87 10.62 13.29
N ALA A 103 -8.73 11.02 13.84
CA ALA A 103 -8.37 12.43 13.99
C ALA A 103 -8.14 13.11 12.63
N ILE A 104 -7.44 12.46 11.69
CA ILE A 104 -7.18 13.00 10.34
C ILE A 104 -8.48 13.20 9.57
N ILE A 105 -9.37 12.21 9.62
CA ILE A 105 -10.67 12.29 8.94
C ILE A 105 -11.58 13.28 9.66
N GLY A 106 -11.63 13.19 10.98
CA GLY A 106 -12.46 14.01 11.83
C GLY A 106 -12.16 15.49 11.73
N LEU A 107 -10.89 15.87 11.53
CA LEU A 107 -10.50 17.25 11.26
C LEU A 107 -11.16 17.81 9.98
N LYS A 108 -11.25 17.00 8.92
CA LYS A 108 -11.89 17.41 7.66
C LYS A 108 -13.41 17.56 7.81
N HIS A 109 -14.03 16.70 8.62
CA HIS A 109 -15.49 16.64 8.79
C HIS A 109 -16.00 17.36 10.04
N GLN A 110 -15.11 17.93 10.86
CA GLN A 110 -15.41 18.56 12.16
C GLN A 110 -16.19 17.63 13.11
N THR A 111 -15.86 16.32 13.11
CA THR A 111 -16.51 15.31 13.97
C THR A 111 -15.50 14.24 14.41
N MET A 112 -15.73 13.60 15.56
CA MET A 112 -14.99 12.39 15.97
C MET A 112 -15.81 11.11 15.77
N ASP A 113 -17.05 11.25 15.30
CA ASP A 113 -17.88 10.15 14.83
C ASP A 113 -17.42 9.77 13.43
N VAL A 114 -16.35 8.99 13.39
CA VAL A 114 -15.70 8.49 12.19
C VAL A 114 -15.75 6.98 12.22
N ASP A 115 -16.35 6.41 11.17
CA ASP A 115 -16.47 4.97 10.98
C ASP A 115 -15.58 4.46 9.84
N LEU A 116 -15.68 3.15 9.56
CA LEU A 116 -14.91 2.52 8.49
C LEU A 116 -15.28 3.05 7.09
N SER A 117 -16.54 3.44 6.87
CA SER A 117 -16.98 3.98 5.58
C SER A 117 -16.28 5.31 5.30
N ASN A 118 -16.15 6.18 6.31
CA ASN A 118 -15.44 7.45 6.17
C ASN A 118 -13.93 7.24 5.88
N ILE A 119 -13.31 6.21 6.47
CA ILE A 119 -11.91 5.85 6.18
C ILE A 119 -11.76 5.40 4.73
N ILE A 120 -12.65 4.54 4.25
CA ILE A 120 -12.65 4.04 2.87
C ILE A 120 -12.85 5.20 1.89
N ASP A 121 -13.83 6.07 2.14
CA ASP A 121 -14.11 7.25 1.30
C ASP A 121 -12.90 8.19 1.24
N ARG A 122 -12.21 8.39 2.38
CA ARG A 122 -10.96 9.14 2.39
C ARG A 122 -9.92 8.49 1.48
N TYR A 123 -9.66 7.19 1.67
CA TYR A 123 -8.65 6.44 0.91
C TYR A 123 -8.91 6.45 -0.60
N LYS A 124 -10.19 6.55 -1.02
CA LYS A 124 -10.58 6.67 -2.42
C LYS A 124 -10.27 8.04 -3.03
N CYS A 125 -10.26 9.09 -2.20
CA CYS A 125 -10.21 10.48 -2.66
C CYS A 125 -8.88 11.20 -2.40
N VAL A 126 -7.94 10.60 -1.67
CA VAL A 126 -6.64 11.24 -1.37
C VAL A 126 -5.51 10.63 -2.18
N ASP A 127 -4.48 11.42 -2.39
CA ASP A 127 -3.22 10.93 -2.95
C ASP A 127 -2.61 9.85 -2.03
N ALA A 128 -1.95 8.86 -2.61
CA ALA A 128 -1.42 7.72 -1.86
C ALA A 128 -0.32 8.10 -0.86
N HIS A 129 0.35 9.24 -1.02
CA HIS A 129 1.28 9.71 0.01
C HIS A 129 0.56 10.13 1.31
N GLN A 130 -0.76 10.37 1.26
CA GLN A 130 -1.58 10.77 2.41
C GLN A 130 -2.27 9.62 3.14
N VAL A 131 -2.09 8.38 2.67
CA VAL A 131 -2.51 7.17 3.38
C VAL A 131 -1.33 6.55 4.11
N ILE A 132 -1.59 5.48 4.87
CA ILE A 132 -0.54 4.78 5.63
C ILE A 132 0.49 4.19 4.67
N GLU A 133 1.73 4.67 4.79
CA GLU A 133 2.90 4.12 4.13
C GLU A 133 3.48 3.03 5.01
N ALA A 134 3.87 1.93 4.39
CA ALA A 134 4.44 0.80 5.09
C ALA A 134 5.71 0.31 4.39
N HIS A 135 6.64 -0.17 5.19
CA HIS A 135 7.95 -0.62 4.78
C HIS A 135 8.12 -2.07 5.19
N LEU A 136 8.45 -2.90 4.22
CA LEU A 136 8.57 -4.34 4.35
C LEU A 136 10.03 -4.79 4.31
N PRO A 137 10.33 -6.03 4.76
CA PRO A 137 11.66 -6.61 4.65
C PRO A 137 12.11 -6.63 3.19
N GLN A 138 13.42 -6.53 2.96
CA GLN A 138 13.97 -6.54 1.60
C GLN A 138 13.68 -7.84 0.84
N LEU A 139 13.57 -8.94 1.59
CA LEU A 139 13.28 -10.27 1.09
C LEU A 139 11.98 -10.75 1.71
N ILE A 140 10.95 -10.90 0.88
CA ILE A 140 9.64 -11.36 1.31
C ILE A 140 9.42 -12.75 0.73
N PRO A 141 9.26 -13.80 1.56
CA PRO A 141 8.91 -15.13 1.07
C PRO A 141 7.58 -15.11 0.32
N LEU A 142 7.49 -15.87 -0.78
CA LEU A 142 6.26 -15.95 -1.58
C LEU A 142 5.05 -16.44 -0.77
N SER A 143 5.27 -17.17 0.32
CA SER A 143 4.21 -17.61 1.23
C SER A 143 3.47 -16.48 1.94
N TYR A 144 4.05 -15.27 2.01
CA TYR A 144 3.39 -14.06 2.50
C TYR A 144 2.54 -13.38 1.44
N ILE A 145 2.63 -13.77 0.17
CA ILE A 145 1.75 -13.22 -0.86
C ILE A 145 0.35 -13.77 -0.62
N ASP A 146 -0.54 -12.83 -0.34
CA ASP A 146 -1.99 -12.95 -0.37
C ASP A 146 -2.44 -13.33 -1.77
N HIS A 147 -2.53 -12.28 -2.56
CA HIS A 147 -3.20 -12.26 -3.83
C HIS A 147 -2.43 -11.40 -4.82
N ILE A 148 -2.46 -11.75 -6.09
CA ILE A 148 -1.85 -10.98 -7.18
C ILE A 148 -2.95 -10.55 -8.14
N ILE A 149 -3.01 -9.26 -8.44
CA ILE A 149 -3.96 -8.68 -9.40
C ILE A 149 -3.15 -8.00 -10.51
N MET A 150 -3.42 -8.31 -11.78
CA MET A 150 -2.78 -7.62 -12.91
C MET A 150 -3.71 -7.52 -14.14
N PRO A 151 -3.53 -6.51 -15.01
CA PRO A 151 -4.24 -6.39 -16.28
C PRO A 151 -3.92 -7.55 -17.23
N LYS A 152 -4.86 -7.87 -18.14
CA LYS A 152 -4.71 -8.97 -19.10
C LYS A 152 -3.46 -8.81 -19.95
N ASN A 153 -3.28 -7.65 -20.57
CA ASN A 153 -2.15 -7.41 -21.45
C ASN A 153 -0.80 -7.34 -20.72
N VAL A 154 -0.80 -6.99 -19.43
CA VAL A 154 0.41 -7.09 -18.58
C VAL A 154 0.79 -8.56 -18.39
N PHE A 155 -0.17 -9.42 -18.02
CA PHE A 155 0.10 -10.85 -17.87
C PHE A 155 0.56 -11.50 -19.18
N GLU A 156 -0.10 -11.16 -20.29
CA GLU A 156 0.24 -11.67 -21.62
C GLU A 156 1.62 -11.18 -22.12
N SER A 157 2.12 -10.06 -21.60
CA SER A 157 3.46 -9.55 -21.91
C SER A 157 4.60 -10.28 -21.17
N LEU A 158 4.27 -11.08 -20.15
CA LEU A 158 5.25 -11.91 -19.43
C LEU A 158 5.71 -13.07 -20.31
N SER A 159 6.91 -13.60 -20.05
CA SER A 159 7.39 -14.80 -20.73
C SER A 159 6.46 -16.00 -20.50
N PRO A 160 6.38 -16.98 -21.44
CA PRO A 160 5.55 -18.18 -21.26
C PRO A 160 5.86 -18.93 -19.96
N GLU A 161 7.13 -18.97 -19.56
CA GLU A 161 7.57 -19.56 -18.30
C GLU A 161 7.04 -18.78 -17.09
N ALA A 162 7.13 -17.44 -17.10
CA ALA A 162 6.61 -16.62 -16.02
C ALA A 162 5.08 -16.74 -15.90
N GLN A 163 4.37 -16.80 -17.02
CA GLN A 163 2.93 -17.05 -17.04
C GLN A 163 2.57 -18.41 -16.44
N LYS A 164 3.31 -19.47 -16.81
CA LYS A 164 3.14 -20.82 -16.25
C LYS A 164 3.41 -20.82 -14.74
N ASN A 165 4.58 -20.32 -14.33
CA ASN A 165 4.99 -20.28 -12.92
C ASN A 165 4.01 -19.47 -12.07
N ALA A 166 3.52 -18.33 -12.54
CA ALA A 166 2.53 -17.53 -11.82
C ALA A 166 1.22 -18.31 -11.59
N ARG A 167 0.75 -19.07 -12.59
CA ARG A 167 -0.45 -19.91 -12.47
C ARG A 167 -0.25 -21.11 -11.53
N GLU A 168 0.94 -21.72 -11.56
CA GLU A 168 1.27 -22.87 -10.72
C GLU A 168 1.49 -22.48 -9.25
N LEU A 169 2.14 -21.34 -9.01
CA LEU A 169 2.43 -20.84 -7.66
C LEU A 169 1.21 -20.18 -6.99
N PHE A 170 0.31 -19.58 -7.78
CA PHE A 170 -0.86 -18.84 -7.27
C PHE A 170 -2.17 -19.28 -7.94
N PRO A 171 -2.53 -20.58 -7.92
CA PRO A 171 -3.64 -21.12 -8.71
C PRO A 171 -5.01 -20.53 -8.33
N HIS A 172 -5.18 -20.14 -7.08
CA HIS A 172 -6.43 -19.54 -6.56
C HIS A 172 -6.28 -18.05 -6.20
N ASN A 173 -5.05 -17.54 -6.26
CA ASN A 173 -4.68 -16.24 -5.71
C ASN A 173 -4.13 -15.30 -6.79
N LEU A 174 -4.26 -15.67 -8.07
CA LEU A 174 -3.90 -14.84 -9.22
C LEU A 174 -5.18 -14.39 -9.95
N THR A 175 -5.40 -13.08 -10.02
CA THR A 175 -6.48 -12.45 -10.78
C THR A 175 -5.92 -11.70 -11.98
N ILE A 176 -6.21 -12.24 -13.17
CA ILE A 176 -5.96 -11.58 -14.44
C ILE A 176 -7.24 -10.85 -14.84
N THR A 177 -7.20 -9.52 -14.80
CA THR A 177 -8.40 -8.70 -15.04
C THR A 177 -8.61 -8.46 -16.52
N LYS A 178 -9.84 -8.13 -16.94
CA LYS A 178 -10.16 -7.77 -18.33
C LYS A 178 -9.57 -6.42 -18.78
N HIS A 179 -8.97 -5.64 -17.88
CA HIS A 179 -8.44 -4.32 -18.19
C HIS A 179 -7.21 -4.43 -19.10
N ILE A 180 -7.03 -3.40 -19.92
CA ILE A 180 -5.90 -3.21 -20.82
C ILE A 180 -5.29 -1.85 -20.47
N VAL A 181 -4.02 -1.85 -20.07
CA VAL A 181 -3.28 -0.62 -19.74
C VAL A 181 -2.27 -0.30 -20.85
N ASN A 182 -1.96 0.97 -21.08
CA ASN A 182 -1.00 1.30 -22.13
C ASN A 182 0.45 0.98 -21.69
N LEU A 183 1.02 -0.13 -22.18
CA LEU A 183 2.37 -0.59 -21.82
C LEU A 183 3.51 0.27 -22.36
N SER A 184 3.26 1.15 -23.34
CA SER A 184 4.30 2.05 -23.85
C SER A 184 4.54 3.26 -22.93
N ILE A 185 3.66 3.49 -21.97
CA ILE A 185 3.75 4.61 -21.03
C ILE A 185 4.54 4.18 -19.79
N ASP A 186 5.57 4.95 -19.48
CA ASP A 186 6.33 4.81 -18.24
C ASP A 186 5.59 5.43 -17.06
N VAL A 187 5.07 4.59 -16.17
CA VAL A 187 4.39 5.02 -14.94
C VAL A 187 5.31 5.70 -13.92
N ARG A 188 6.64 5.49 -13.97
CA ARG A 188 7.59 6.08 -13.00
C ARG A 188 7.78 7.59 -13.19
N THR A 189 7.41 8.13 -14.35
CA THR A 189 7.66 9.54 -14.69
C THR A 189 6.42 10.41 -14.64
N LEU A 190 5.24 9.84 -14.37
CA LEU A 190 3.96 10.53 -14.48
C LEU A 190 3.27 10.68 -13.13
N SER A 191 3.02 11.92 -12.74
CA SER A 191 2.09 12.28 -11.67
C SER A 191 0.61 12.10 -12.07
N ASN A 192 0.33 11.91 -13.36
CA ASN A 192 -1.01 11.66 -13.90
C ASN A 192 -0.97 10.54 -14.96
N PRO A 193 -1.24 9.29 -14.59
CA PRO A 193 -1.33 8.20 -15.55
C PRO A 193 -2.60 8.35 -16.43
N ASP A 194 -2.58 7.68 -17.57
CA ASP A 194 -3.69 7.70 -18.54
C ASP A 194 -5.02 7.18 -17.93
N THR A 195 -6.14 7.43 -18.61
CA THR A 195 -7.47 7.05 -18.14
C THR A 195 -7.64 5.54 -17.92
N SER A 196 -6.98 4.69 -18.71
CA SER A 196 -7.07 3.23 -18.58
C SER A 196 -6.51 2.73 -17.24
N ARG A 197 -5.45 3.38 -16.73
CA ARG A 197 -4.87 3.05 -15.43
C ARG A 197 -5.70 3.56 -14.26
N LYS A 198 -6.41 4.68 -14.43
CA LYS A 198 -7.34 5.17 -13.40
C LYS A 198 -8.50 4.18 -13.22
N ASP A 199 -9.08 3.69 -14.31
CA ASP A 199 -10.15 2.69 -14.27
C ASP A 199 -9.66 1.38 -13.63
N TYR A 200 -8.47 0.92 -14.02
CA TYR A 200 -7.86 -0.26 -13.41
C TYR A 200 -7.58 -0.07 -11.91
N ALA A 201 -7.01 1.06 -11.49
CA ALA A 201 -6.73 1.35 -10.08
C ALA A 201 -8.01 1.40 -9.24
N ASN A 202 -9.09 2.00 -9.76
CA ASN A 202 -10.41 1.99 -9.10
C ASN A 202 -10.94 0.56 -8.96
N TYR A 203 -10.82 -0.26 -9.99
CA TYR A 203 -11.19 -1.68 -9.91
C TYR A 203 -10.38 -2.42 -8.83
N VAL A 204 -9.05 -2.23 -8.81
CA VAL A 204 -8.18 -2.83 -7.78
C VAL A 204 -8.59 -2.39 -6.39
N PHE A 205 -8.85 -1.10 -6.19
CA PHE A 205 -9.35 -0.57 -4.92
C PHE A 205 -10.57 -1.35 -4.44
N ASP A 206 -11.58 -1.52 -5.31
CA ASP A 206 -12.81 -2.24 -4.99
C ASP A 206 -12.55 -3.74 -4.73
N GLN A 207 -11.63 -4.37 -5.46
CA GLN A 207 -11.24 -5.77 -5.22
C GLN A 207 -10.59 -5.94 -3.85
N VAL A 208 -9.59 -5.12 -3.53
CA VAL A 208 -8.90 -5.16 -2.22
C VAL A 208 -9.89 -4.88 -1.10
N LEU A 209 -10.79 -3.91 -1.27
CA LEU A 209 -11.84 -3.65 -0.29
C LEU A 209 -12.78 -4.87 -0.11
N SER A 210 -13.12 -5.57 -1.19
CA SER A 210 -13.94 -6.78 -1.10
C SER A 210 -13.22 -7.90 -0.34
N LEU A 211 -11.90 -8.04 -0.48
CA LEU A 211 -11.09 -8.99 0.29
C LEU A 211 -11.12 -8.65 1.78
N ILE A 212 -10.96 -7.36 2.12
CA ILE A 212 -11.03 -6.88 3.50
C ILE A 212 -12.41 -7.17 4.11
N LYS A 213 -13.50 -6.87 3.39
CA LYS A 213 -14.88 -7.11 3.87
C LYS A 213 -15.18 -8.59 4.09
N ARG A 214 -14.82 -9.46 3.14
CA ARG A 214 -14.97 -10.92 3.28
C ARG A 214 -14.25 -11.45 4.51
N GLN A 215 -13.05 -10.93 4.80
CA GLN A 215 -12.31 -11.30 6.00
C GLN A 215 -13.03 -10.88 7.28
N GLN A 216 -13.57 -9.66 7.33
CA GLN A 216 -14.34 -9.20 8.49
C GLN A 216 -15.59 -10.04 8.73
N GLU A 217 -16.30 -10.42 7.66
CA GLU A 217 -17.46 -11.32 7.73
C GLU A 217 -17.07 -12.73 8.22
N GLN A 218 -15.96 -13.28 7.73
CA GLN A 218 -15.47 -14.59 8.21
C GLN A 218 -15.05 -14.55 9.69
N GLN A 219 -14.45 -13.44 10.14
CA GLN A 219 -14.07 -13.25 11.53
C GLN A 219 -15.25 -13.03 12.47
N SER A 220 -16.31 -12.36 12.03
CA SER A 220 -17.52 -12.18 12.83
C SER A 220 -18.30 -13.50 13.00
N ILE A 221 -18.15 -14.43 12.06
CA ILE A 221 -18.72 -15.78 12.12
C ILE A 221 -17.89 -16.73 12.99
N MET A 222 -16.55 -16.62 12.95
CA MET A 222 -15.66 -17.46 13.76
C MET A 222 -15.36 -16.85 15.14
N SER A 223 -16.37 -16.86 16.03
CA SER A 223 -16.14 -16.55 17.44
C SER A 223 -15.19 -17.59 18.07
N ASN A 224 -14.08 -17.13 18.67
CA ASN A 224 -13.19 -17.85 19.58
C ASN A 224 -11.98 -18.64 19.03
N SER A 225 -11.24 -18.14 18.03
CA SER A 225 -9.84 -18.59 17.85
C SER A 225 -8.91 -17.51 17.27
N ARG A 226 -8.08 -16.98 18.17
CA ARG A 226 -6.79 -16.27 18.02
C ARG A 226 -6.27 -16.00 16.59
N LEU A 227 -6.26 -14.71 16.24
CA LEU A 227 -5.04 -13.89 16.04
C LEU A 227 -4.08 -14.18 14.87
N LEU A 228 -4.54 -14.71 13.74
CA LEU A 228 -3.75 -14.68 12.50
C LEU A 228 -4.70 -14.37 11.33
N SER A 229 -4.58 -13.16 10.76
CA SER A 229 -5.44 -12.75 9.66
C SER A 229 -4.60 -12.33 8.46
N SER A 230 -5.04 -12.81 7.30
CA SER A 230 -4.29 -13.08 6.08
C SER A 230 -4.18 -11.94 5.07
N TYR A 231 -4.40 -10.66 5.42
CA TYR A 231 -4.22 -9.55 4.46
C TYR A 231 -3.89 -8.23 5.14
N GLY A 232 -2.82 -7.56 4.71
CA GLY A 232 -2.40 -6.27 5.29
C GLY A 232 -1.87 -5.27 4.27
N MET A 233 -1.12 -5.69 3.27
CA MET A 233 -0.23 -4.75 2.56
C MET A 233 -0.34 -4.89 1.05
N THR A 234 -0.39 -3.77 0.35
CA THR A 234 -0.44 -3.75 -1.12
C THR A 234 0.90 -3.21 -1.64
N ILE A 235 1.64 -4.00 -2.41
CA ILE A 235 2.76 -3.50 -3.23
C ILE A 235 2.26 -3.37 -4.65
N THR A 236 2.62 -2.26 -5.30
CA THR A 236 2.42 -2.10 -6.73
C THR A 236 3.78 -2.17 -7.42
N ILE A 237 3.93 -3.04 -8.42
CA ILE A 237 5.16 -3.21 -9.20
C ILE A 237 4.90 -2.77 -10.65
N PRO A 238 5.74 -1.88 -11.24
CA PRO A 238 5.65 -1.53 -12.65
C PRO A 238 5.85 -2.74 -13.58
N ALA A 239 4.97 -2.92 -14.57
CA ALA A 239 5.02 -4.04 -15.52
C ALA A 239 6.34 -4.12 -16.31
N LYS A 240 6.95 -2.97 -16.64
CA LYS A 240 8.20 -2.88 -17.39
C LYS A 240 9.42 -3.54 -16.73
N ASN A 241 9.35 -3.87 -15.44
CA ASN A 241 10.40 -4.65 -14.78
C ASN A 241 10.41 -6.12 -15.21
N PHE A 242 9.40 -6.56 -15.97
CA PHE A 242 9.21 -7.94 -16.41
C PHE A 242 9.10 -8.09 -17.93
N VAL A 243 9.13 -6.99 -18.68
CA VAL A 243 9.09 -7.02 -20.15
C VAL A 243 10.50 -7.36 -20.65
N THR A 244 10.65 -8.53 -21.25
CA THR A 244 11.84 -8.89 -22.02
C THR A 244 11.79 -8.17 -23.35
N TYR A 245 12.77 -7.29 -23.61
CA TYR A 245 13.02 -6.80 -24.96
C TYR A 245 13.56 -7.98 -25.79
N ASN A 246 12.79 -8.40 -26.79
CA ASN A 246 13.29 -9.29 -27.85
C ASN A 246 14.19 -8.50 -28.80
#